data_AF-A0A6S7H0F0-F1
#
_entry.id   AF-A0A6S7H0F0-F1
#
_cell.length_a   1.000
_cell.length_b   1.000
_cell.length_c   1.000
_cell.angle_alpha   90.00
_cell.angle_beta   90.00
_cell.angle_gamma   90.00
#
_symmetry.space_group_name_H-M   'P 1'
#
loop_
_entity.id
_entity.type
_entity.pdbx_description
1 polymer ?
#
loop_
_entity_poly.entity_id
_entity_poly.type
_entity_poly.pdbx_seq_one_letter_code
_entity_poly.pdbx_strand_id
1 'polypeptide(L)' 'CSKLSNLIYLYLPDDTQLYLSFKPGTMLEEANAVRAMEACIAEVHQWMLSQKLKLNPEKTEFMIIGTR' A
#
# COMPACT_ATOMS: atom_id res chain seq x y z
N CYS A 1 -8.57 -0.92 0.06
CA CYS A 1 -8.09 -0.70 -1.31
C CYS A 1 -9.18 -0.11 -2.21
N SER A 2 -10.38 -0.71 -2.24
CA SER A 2 -11.53 -0.36 -3.12
C SER A 2 -12.18 1.03 -2.96
N LYS A 3 -11.57 1.96 -2.20
CA LYS A 3 -12.06 3.35 -2.01
C LYS A 3 -10.98 4.42 -2.16
N LEU A 4 -9.76 4.07 -2.59
CA LEU A 4 -8.67 5.03 -2.75
C LEU A 4 -8.55 5.42 -4.23
N SER A 5 -9.03 6.61 -4.58
CA SER A 5 -9.01 7.15 -5.95
C SER A 5 -7.60 7.40 -6.51
N ASN A 6 -6.57 7.36 -5.65
CA ASN A 6 -5.20 7.76 -5.97
C ASN A 6 -4.19 6.63 -5.73
N LEU A 7 -4.67 5.39 -5.64
CA LEU A 7 -3.82 4.22 -5.46
C LEU A 7 -3.47 3.60 -6.82
N ILE A 8 -2.18 3.35 -7.03
CA ILE A 8 -1.67 2.61 -8.17
C ILE A 8 -1.18 1.24 -7.68
N TYR A 9 -1.69 0.19 -8.32
CA TYR A 9 -1.29 -1.20 -8.10
C TYR A 9 -0.48 -1.68 -9.31
N LEU A 10 0.78 -2.03 -9.10
CA LEU A 10 1.64 -2.60 -10.14
C LEU A 10 1.94 -4.06 -9.81
N TYR A 11 1.63 -4.94 -10.77
CA TYR A 11 1.96 -6.36 -10.71
C TYR A 11 3.14 -6.65 -11.64
N LEU A 12 4.25 -7.06 -11.04
CA LEU A 12 5.42 -7.60 -11.72
C LEU A 12 5.49 -9.10 -11.42
N PRO A 13 6.17 -9.91 -12.25
CA PRO A 13 6.44 -11.30 -11.88
C PRO A 13 7.14 -11.34 -10.52
N ASP A 14 6.59 -12.10 -9.58
CA ASP A 14 7.05 -12.26 -8.18
C ASP A 14 6.94 -11.03 -7.25
N ASP A 15 6.83 -9.81 -7.79
CA ASP A 15 6.78 -8.56 -7.02
C ASP A 15 5.45 -7.81 -7.18
N THR A 16 4.99 -7.19 -6.08
CA THR A 16 3.82 -6.30 -6.08
C THR A 16 4.20 -4.96 -5.49
N GLN A 17 3.87 -3.87 -6.18
CA GLN A 17 4.10 -2.50 -5.68
C GLN A 17 2.78 -1.75 -5.52
N LEU A 18 2.67 -1.05 -4.39
CA LEU A 18 1.54 -0.21 -4.02
C LEU A 18 2.01 1.23 -3.86
N TYR A 19 1.41 2.15 -4.60
CA TYR A 19 1.68 3.57 -4.48
C TYR A 19 0.41 4.32 -4.12
N LEU A 20 0.45 5.15 -3.08
CA LEU A 20 -0.65 6.01 -2.68
C LEU A 20 -0.19 7.47 -2.73
N SER A 21 -0.77 8.24 -3.64
CA SER A 21 -0.53 9.69 -3.66
C SER A 21 -1.47 10.40 -2.68
N PHE A 22 -0.89 11.29 -1.87
CA PHE A 22 -1.62 12.15 -0.94
C PHE A 22 -0.97 13.53 -0.90
N LYS A 23 -1.75 14.55 -0.53
CA LYS A 23 -1.23 15.90 -0.36
C LYS A 23 -0.64 16.04 1.05
N PRO A 24 0.64 16.39 1.20
CA PRO A 24 1.18 16.76 2.50
C PRO A 24 0.57 18.10 2.94
N GLY A 25 0.11 18.20 4.18
CA GLY A 25 -0.55 19.41 4.68
C GLY A 25 -0.65 19.44 6.19
N THR A 26 -1.19 18.37 6.76
CA THR A 26 -1.30 18.19 8.20
C THR A 26 -0.84 16.80 8.64
N MET A 27 -0.43 16.66 9.89
CA MET A 27 -0.11 15.37 10.50
C MET A 27 -1.29 14.38 10.42
N LEU A 28 -2.52 14.89 10.41
CA LEU A 28 -3.73 14.08 10.24
C LEU A 28 -3.84 13.52 8.82
N GLU A 29 -3.54 14.31 7.79
CA GLU A 29 -3.55 13.85 6.39
C GLU A 29 -2.47 12.79 6.14
N GLU A 30 -1.28 12.97 6.70
CA GLU A 30 -0.21 11.97 6.66
C GLU A 30 -0.62 10.67 7.35
N ALA A 31 -1.16 10.76 8.58
CA ALA A 31 -1.65 9.59 9.31
C ALA A 31 -2.81 8.88 8.57
N ASN A 32 -3.67 9.64 7.88
CA ASN A 32 -4.72 9.07 7.04
C ASN A 32 -4.15 8.31 5.84
N ALA A 33 -3.11 8.84 5.19
CA ALA A 33 -2.45 8.15 4.08
C ALA A 33 -1.78 6.85 4.53
N VAL A 34 -1.10 6.85 5.67
CA VAL A 34 -0.49 5.64 6.24
C VAL A 34 -1.56 4.59 6.55
N ARG A 35 -2.63 4.95 7.27
CA ARG A 35 -3.74 4.04 7.58
C ARG A 35 -4.41 3.48 6.32
N ALA A 36 -4.57 4.30 5.29
CA ALA A 36 -5.11 3.88 4.01
C ALA A 36 -4.20 2.86 3.31
N MET A 37 -2.87 3.05 3.36
CA MET A 37 -1.91 2.08 2.83
C MET A 37 -1.95 0.76 3.59
N GLU A 38 -1.90 0.80 4.93
CA GLU A 38 -1.98 -0.39 5.79
C GLU A 38 -3.25 -1.21 5.50
N ALA A 39 -4.39 -0.54 5.35
CA ALA A 39 -5.65 -1.18 4.99
C ALA A 39 -5.59 -1.84 3.60
N CYS A 40 -4.98 -1.20 2.59
CA CYS A 40 -4.82 -1.86 1.29
C CYS A 40 -3.84 -3.05 1.36
N ILE A 41 -2.72 -2.94 2.08
CA ILE A 41 -1.79 -4.07 2.28
C ILE A 41 -2.53 -5.26 2.91
N ALA A 42 -3.35 -5.02 3.93
CA ALA A 42 -4.15 -6.08 4.56
C ALA A 42 -5.12 -6.74 3.55
N GLU A 43 -5.81 -5.97 2.72
CA GLU A 43 -6.69 -6.50 1.67
C GLU A 43 -5.93 -7.33 0.61
N VAL A 44 -4.78 -6.84 0.13
CA VAL A 44 -3.93 -7.57 -0.82
C VAL A 44 -3.44 -8.87 -0.20
N HIS A 45 -3.00 -8.84 1.05
CA HIS A 45 -2.56 -10.02 1.76
C HIS A 45 -3.68 -11.07 1.89
N GLN A 46 -4.90 -10.66 2.25
CA GLN A 46 -6.06 -11.57 2.30
C GLN A 46 -6.36 -12.16 0.92
N TRP A 47 -6.31 -11.35 -0.14
CA TRP A 47 -6.48 -11.83 -1.50
C TRP A 47 -5.40 -12.87 -1.88
N MET A 48 -4.13 -12.61 -1.59
CA MET A 48 -3.04 -13.57 -1.85
C MET A 48 -3.23 -14.90 -1.12
N LEU A 49 -3.62 -14.86 0.17
CA LEU A 49 -3.93 -16.06 0.94
C LEU A 49 -5.06 -16.87 0.28
N SER A 50 -6.11 -16.20 -0.23
CA SER A 50 -7.20 -16.85 -0.96
C SER A 50 -6.73 -17.54 -2.26
N GLN A 51 -5.70 -16.99 -2.91
CA GLN A 51 -5.08 -17.54 -4.12
C GLN A 51 -3.97 -18.56 -3.82
N LYS A 52 -3.76 -18.94 -2.55
CA LYS A 52 -2.68 -19.82 -2.09
C LYS A 52 -1.28 -19.29 -2.42
N LEU A 53 -1.14 -17.97 -2.52
CA LEU A 53 0.14 -17.27 -2.67
C LEU A 53 0.65 -16.85 -1.29
N LYS A 54 1.97 -16.83 -1.11
CA LYS A 54 2.60 -16.42 0.16
C LYS A 54 3.33 -15.10 -0.03
N LEU A 55 2.89 -14.05 0.67
CA LEU A 55 3.67 -12.83 0.80
C LEU A 55 4.91 -13.13 1.68
N ASN A 56 6.09 -12.66 1.27
CA ASN A 56 7.26 -12.71 2.15
C ASN A 56 7.38 -11.36 2.90
N PRO A 57 6.99 -11.29 4.19
CA PRO A 57 7.04 -10.04 4.94
C PRO A 57 8.47 -9.52 5.11
N GLU A 58 9.49 -10.39 5.09
CA GLU A 58 10.90 -9.96 5.18
C GLU A 58 11.36 -9.16 3.95
N LYS A 59 10.65 -9.28 2.82
CA LYS A 59 10.92 -8.52 1.59
C LYS A 59 10.00 -7.31 1.42
N THR A 60 9.05 -7.09 2.34
CA THR A 60 8.08 -6.00 2.22
C THR A 60 8.66 -4.74 2.83
N GLU A 61 8.93 -3.74 2.00
CA GLU A 61 9.43 -2.44 2.43
C GLU A 61 8.33 -1.38 2.36
N PHE A 62 8.35 -0.44 3.30
CA PHE A 62 7.47 0.73 3.31
C PHE A 62 8.31 2.00 3.27
N MET A 63 8.03 2.87 2.31
CA MET A 63 8.77 4.13 2.11
C MET A 63 7.80 5.27 1.77
N ILE A 64 8.05 6.44 2.34
CA ILE A 64 7.37 7.70 2.00
C ILE A 64 8.33 8.53 1.15
N ILE A 65 7.89 8.93 -0.05
CA ILE A 65 8.66 9.75 -0.98
C ILE A 65 8.01 11.13 -1.07
N GLY A 66 8.75 12.18 -0.72
CA GLY A 66 8.27 13.56 -0.81
C GLY A 66 9.27 14.56 -0.25
N THR A 67 9.07 15.84 -0.56
CA THR A 67 9.78 16.96 0.09
C THR A 67 8.94 17.48 1.25
N ARG A 68 9.60 17.91 2.33
CA ARG A 68 8.95 18.72 3.37
C ARG A 68 8.73 20.15 2.91
#